data_AF-T0V8G5-F1
#
_entry.id   AF-T0V8G5-F1
#
_cell.length_a   1.000
_cell.length_b   1.000
_cell.length_c   1.000
_cell.angle_alpha   90.00
_cell.angle_beta   90.00
_cell.angle_gamma   90.00
#
_symmetry.space_group_name_H-M   'P 1'
#
loop_
_entity.id
_entity.type
_entity.pdbx_description
1 polymer ?
#
loop_
_entity_poly.entity_id
_entity_poly.type
_entity_poly.pdbx_seq_one_letter_code
_entity_poly.pdbx_strand_id
1 'polypeptide(L)'
;SRMKYLQLTVDRLQPTLFECLNHAFEKFGGVPEEIWFDNMKTVVDHSKSQFSNVVFNERFRQYAKDAGFKPIACRPFRPQTKGKVEALARTVDRLLVFNNEFEDLEELQALVQQLMEDLNHKEISQAIGTSPSERLDQEALNLKAFDLELLKVYSQLSVPLTRKVSKEALVIFEGRKYSVPVKYIGQTVTCRKRTRGP
;
A
#
# COMPACT_ATOMS: atom_id res chain seq x y z
N SER A 1 -8.02 13.03 11.51
CA SER A 1 -8.45 13.50 10.19
C SER A 1 -9.48 12.57 9.60
N ARG A 2 -10.44 13.10 8.82
CA ARG A 2 -11.28 12.29 7.92
C ARG A 2 -10.82 12.34 6.46
N MET A 3 -9.70 13.02 6.20
CA MET A 3 -9.07 13.09 4.88
C MET A 3 -8.77 11.69 4.37
N LYS A 4 -9.03 11.49 3.08
CA LYS A 4 -8.86 10.21 2.40
C LYS A 4 -7.77 10.33 1.36
N TYR A 5 -6.94 9.31 1.30
CA TYR A 5 -6.04 9.08 0.18
C TYR A 5 -6.50 7.81 -0.54
N LEU A 6 -6.67 7.89 -1.86
CA LEU A 6 -7.04 6.78 -2.72
C LEU A 6 -6.01 6.68 -3.84
N GLN A 7 -5.51 5.47 -4.08
CA GLN A 7 -4.61 5.18 -5.19
C GLN A 7 -5.04 3.87 -5.86
N LEU A 8 -5.08 3.89 -7.19
CA LEU A 8 -5.33 2.70 -7.98
C LEU A 8 -4.07 1.82 -8.00
N THR A 9 -4.24 0.52 -7.75
CA THR A 9 -3.17 -0.47 -7.78
C THR A 9 -3.62 -1.71 -8.55
N VAL A 10 -2.75 -2.27 -9.39
CA VAL A 10 -3.04 -3.47 -10.20
C VAL A 10 -2.58 -4.79 -9.55
N ASP A 11 -1.90 -4.69 -8.41
CA ASP A 11 -1.47 -5.84 -7.62
C ASP A 11 -1.65 -5.57 -6.11
N ARG A 12 -1.35 -6.58 -5.29
CA ARG A 12 -1.45 -6.50 -3.82
C ARG A 12 -0.12 -6.83 -3.15
N LEU A 13 0.99 -6.50 -3.80
CA LEU A 13 2.33 -6.79 -3.30
C LEU A 13 2.72 -5.80 -2.19
N GLN A 14 3.65 -6.22 -1.33
CA GLN A 14 4.14 -5.37 -0.24
C GLN A 14 4.88 -4.12 -0.73
N PRO A 15 5.73 -4.16 -1.79
CA PRO A 15 6.32 -2.95 -2.35
C PRO A 15 5.28 -1.92 -2.80
N THR A 16 4.20 -2.38 -3.42
CA THR A 16 3.06 -1.54 -3.84
C THR A 16 2.38 -0.88 -2.64
N LEU A 17 2.22 -1.61 -1.53
CA LEU A 17 1.73 -1.01 -0.27
C LEU A 17 2.66 0.11 0.23
N PHE A 18 3.99 -0.10 0.20
CA PHE A 18 4.94 0.92 0.62
C PHE A 18 4.95 2.14 -0.30
N GLU A 19 4.79 1.93 -1.60
CA GLU A 19 4.62 3.01 -2.58
C GLU A 19 3.38 3.86 -2.28
N CYS A 20 2.24 3.21 -2.03
CA CYS A 20 1.00 3.92 -1.65
C CYS A 20 1.15 4.71 -0.35
N LEU A 21 1.85 4.17 0.65
CA LEU A 21 2.11 4.88 1.90
C LEU A 21 3.03 6.08 1.67
N ASN A 22 4.08 5.94 0.86
CA ASN A 22 4.98 7.04 0.50
C ASN A 22 4.22 8.18 -0.18
N HIS A 23 3.41 7.88 -1.21
CA HIS A 23 2.61 8.89 -1.88
C HIS A 23 1.57 9.54 -0.96
N ALA A 24 1.00 8.79 -0.02
CA ALA A 24 0.10 9.34 0.99
C ALA A 24 0.83 10.32 1.91
N PHE A 25 2.03 9.97 2.37
CA PHE A 25 2.85 10.85 3.22
C PHE A 25 3.26 12.13 2.48
N GLU A 26 3.62 12.03 1.20
CA GLU A 26 3.88 13.20 0.35
C GLU A 26 2.64 14.09 0.21
N LYS A 27 1.48 13.49 -0.11
CA LYS A 27 0.21 14.24 -0.27
C LYS A 27 -0.22 14.95 1.01
N PHE A 28 0.03 14.36 2.17
CA PHE A 28 -0.32 14.94 3.47
C PHE A 28 0.79 15.83 4.06
N GLY A 29 1.98 15.85 3.47
CA GLY A 29 3.12 16.62 3.96
C GLY A 29 3.75 16.05 5.24
N GLY A 30 3.51 14.78 5.58
CA GLY A 30 4.09 14.16 6.76
C GLY A 30 3.48 12.82 7.15
N VAL A 31 4.02 12.23 8.22
CA VAL A 31 3.66 10.92 8.74
C VAL A 31 2.92 11.06 10.08
N PRO A 32 1.77 10.40 10.28
CA PRO A 32 1.06 10.41 11.56
C PRO A 32 1.77 9.55 12.62
N GLU A 33 1.47 9.78 13.89
CA GLU A 33 2.05 9.00 14.98
C GLU A 33 1.67 7.51 14.93
N GLU A 34 0.40 7.20 14.60
CA GLU A 34 -0.14 5.84 14.59
C GLU A 34 -0.91 5.57 13.29
N ILE A 35 -0.73 4.38 12.71
CA ILE A 35 -1.47 3.94 11.52
C ILE A 35 -2.09 2.58 11.78
N TRP A 36 -3.38 2.48 11.49
CA TRP A 36 -4.17 1.26 11.70
C TRP A 36 -4.22 0.44 10.41
N PHE A 37 -3.89 -0.85 10.53
CA PHE A 37 -3.90 -1.79 9.42
C PHE A 37 -4.85 -2.95 9.71
N ASP A 38 -5.50 -3.43 8.65
CA ASP A 38 -6.12 -4.75 8.69
C ASP A 38 -5.06 -5.86 8.75
N ASN A 39 -5.46 -7.09 9.05
CA ASN A 39 -4.60 -8.26 9.12
C ASN A 39 -4.25 -8.79 7.72
N MET A 40 -3.72 -7.94 6.85
CA MET A 40 -3.28 -8.30 5.50
C MET A 40 -1.88 -8.93 5.53
N LYS A 41 -1.62 -9.92 4.66
CA LYS A 41 -0.32 -10.63 4.59
C LYS A 41 0.88 -9.71 4.33
N THR A 42 0.65 -8.58 3.65
CA THR A 42 1.67 -7.55 3.40
C THR A 42 2.08 -6.79 4.66
N VAL A 43 1.32 -6.90 5.75
CA VAL A 43 1.58 -6.21 7.02
C VAL A 43 1.83 -7.21 8.15
N VAL A 44 1.05 -8.28 8.20
CA VAL A 44 1.01 -9.27 9.28
C VAL A 44 1.66 -10.58 8.88
N ASP A 45 2.49 -11.12 9.76
CA ASP A 45 2.98 -12.49 9.70
C ASP A 45 1.94 -13.42 10.34
N HIS A 46 1.07 -14.00 9.51
CA HIS A 46 0.02 -14.91 9.98
C HIS A 46 0.55 -16.22 10.57
N SER A 47 1.78 -16.62 10.23
CA SER A 47 2.36 -17.86 10.78
C SER A 47 2.79 -17.69 12.24
N LYS A 48 3.13 -16.45 12.63
CA LYS A 48 3.55 -16.09 13.99
C LYS A 48 2.44 -15.40 14.80
N SER A 49 1.34 -15.03 14.15
CA SER A 49 0.22 -14.33 14.80
C SER A 49 -0.76 -15.30 15.45
N GLN A 50 -1.31 -14.90 16.59
CA GLN A 50 -2.40 -15.57 17.28
C GLN A 50 -3.60 -14.63 17.38
N PHE A 51 -4.79 -15.16 17.69
CA PHE A 51 -6.03 -14.39 17.75
C PHE A 51 -5.95 -13.16 18.69
N SER A 52 -5.20 -13.28 19.79
CA SER A 52 -4.99 -12.21 20.78
C SER A 52 -3.72 -11.38 20.55
N ASN A 53 -2.79 -11.85 19.70
CA ASN A 53 -1.48 -11.22 19.50
C ASN A 53 -1.08 -11.24 18.03
N VAL A 54 -1.22 -10.09 17.37
CA VAL A 54 -0.86 -9.92 15.96
C VAL A 54 0.62 -9.55 15.86
N VAL A 55 1.36 -10.30 15.03
CA VAL A 55 2.77 -10.08 14.78
C VAL A 55 2.93 -9.44 13.41
N PHE A 56 3.45 -8.21 13.37
CA PHE A 56 3.84 -7.58 12.11
C PHE A 56 5.04 -8.30 11.49
N ASN A 57 5.00 -8.48 10.16
CA ASN A 57 6.14 -9.04 9.45
C ASN A 57 7.35 -8.09 9.51
N GLU A 58 8.54 -8.66 9.35
CA GLU A 58 9.80 -7.97 9.63
C GLU A 58 10.04 -6.78 8.69
N ARG A 59 9.81 -6.96 7.39
CA ARG A 59 10.01 -5.90 6.39
C ARG A 59 9.08 -4.71 6.62
N PHE A 60 7.82 -4.98 6.96
CA PHE A 60 6.85 -3.94 7.31
C PHE A 60 7.22 -3.24 8.62
N ARG A 61 7.69 -3.98 9.63
CA ARG A 61 8.14 -3.40 10.90
C ARG A 61 9.31 -2.43 10.69
N GLN A 62 10.27 -2.79 9.85
CA GLN A 62 11.40 -1.92 9.53
C GLN A 62 10.94 -0.66 8.79
N TYR A 63 10.08 -0.81 7.78
CA TYR A 63 9.48 0.34 7.09
C TYR A 63 8.78 1.29 8.06
N ALA A 64 7.95 0.77 8.97
CA ALA A 64 7.22 1.60 9.94
C ALA A 64 8.17 2.36 10.88
N LYS A 65 9.27 1.71 11.30
CA LYS A 65 10.31 2.33 12.12
C LYS A 65 11.00 3.47 11.37
N ASP A 66 11.42 3.22 10.12
CA ASP A 66 12.11 4.21 9.30
C ASP A 66 11.19 5.39 8.92
N ALA A 67 9.91 5.12 8.69
CA ALA A 67 8.91 6.15 8.44
C ALA A 67 8.50 6.93 9.70
N GLY A 68 8.75 6.39 10.90
CA GLY A 68 8.49 7.08 12.16
C GLY A 68 7.06 6.96 12.70
N PHE A 69 6.29 5.96 12.27
CA PHE A 69 4.94 5.68 12.78
C PHE A 69 4.85 4.36 13.55
N LYS A 70 3.86 4.28 14.45
CA LYS A 70 3.52 3.07 15.19
C LYS A 70 2.38 2.33 14.49
N PRO A 71 2.61 1.10 14.00
CA PRO A 71 1.55 0.33 13.37
C PRO A 71 0.63 -0.31 14.42
N ILE A 72 -0.68 -0.29 14.16
CA ILE A 72 -1.72 -0.90 15.00
C ILE A 72 -2.51 -1.89 14.15
N ALA A 73 -2.54 -3.15 14.58
CA ALA A 73 -3.35 -4.16 13.91
C ALA A 73 -4.79 -4.10 14.43
N CYS A 74 -5.75 -4.11 13.51
CA CYS A 74 -7.16 -4.23 13.86
C CYS A 74 -7.43 -5.59 14.52
N ARG A 75 -8.09 -5.58 15.68
CA ARG A 75 -8.55 -6.82 16.32
C ARG A 75 -9.65 -7.45 15.46
N PRO A 76 -9.62 -8.78 15.24
CA PRO A 76 -10.74 -9.49 14.64
C PRO A 76 -12.03 -9.24 15.45
N PHE A 77 -13.15 -9.02 14.77
CA PHE A 77 -14.49 -8.93 15.36
C PHE A 77 -14.75 -7.80 16.38
N ARG A 78 -14.15 -6.60 16.20
CA ARG A 78 -14.65 -5.39 16.90
C ARG A 78 -15.74 -4.68 16.06
N PRO A 79 -16.99 -4.56 16.54
CA PRO A 79 -18.10 -3.92 15.79
C PRO A 79 -17.85 -2.45 15.39
N GLN A 80 -16.90 -1.78 16.04
CA GLN A 80 -16.61 -0.36 15.83
C GLN A 80 -15.92 -0.07 14.47
N THR A 81 -15.33 -1.08 13.82
CA THR A 81 -14.79 -0.95 12.45
C THR A 81 -15.86 -1.01 11.37
N LYS A 82 -17.10 -1.40 11.70
CA LYS A 82 -18.22 -1.49 10.74
C LYS A 82 -18.45 -0.16 10.01
N GLY A 83 -18.37 0.97 10.70
CA GLY A 83 -18.53 2.31 10.08
C GLY A 83 -17.41 2.71 9.11
N LYS A 84 -16.18 2.18 9.26
CA LYS A 84 -15.09 2.39 8.29
C LYS A 84 -15.23 1.47 7.08
N VAL A 85 -15.67 0.23 7.31
CA VAL A 85 -15.98 -0.75 6.24
C VAL A 85 -17.14 -0.24 5.38
N GLU A 86 -18.20 0.30 5.98
CA GLU A 86 -19.32 0.93 5.27
C GLU A 86 -18.89 2.15 4.45
N ALA A 87 -17.97 2.97 4.97
CA ALA A 87 -17.42 4.10 4.21
C ALA A 87 -16.59 3.65 2.99
N LEU A 88 -15.84 2.56 3.13
CA LEU A 88 -15.06 1.97 2.04
C LEU A 88 -15.98 1.33 0.99
N ALA A 89 -17.00 0.59 1.42
CA ALA A 89 -18.03 0.03 0.54
C ALA A 89 -18.76 1.13 -0.24
N ARG A 90 -19.20 2.21 0.43
CA ARG A 90 -19.80 3.38 -0.23
C ARG A 90 -18.87 4.07 -1.23
N THR A 91 -17.56 4.06 -0.97
CA THR A 91 -16.56 4.62 -1.90
C THR A 91 -16.46 3.74 -3.15
N VAL A 92 -16.44 2.42 -2.96
CA VAL A 92 -16.43 1.44 -4.07
C VAL A 92 -17.72 1.49 -4.87
N ASP A 93 -18.89 1.59 -4.21
CA ASP A 93 -20.20 1.70 -4.88
C ASP A 93 -20.29 2.91 -5.81
N ARG A 94 -19.63 4.02 -5.44
CA ARG A 94 -19.54 5.21 -6.31
C ARG A 94 -18.67 4.98 -7.54
N LEU A 95 -17.61 4.18 -7.43
CA LEU A 95 -16.80 3.78 -8.58
C LEU A 95 -17.57 2.80 -9.48
N LEU A 96 -18.41 1.95 -8.91
CA LEU A 96 -19.26 1.01 -9.66
C LEU A 96 -20.32 1.70 -10.53
N VAL A 97 -20.63 2.98 -10.29
CA VAL A 97 -21.51 3.76 -11.17
C VAL A 97 -20.89 3.94 -12.56
N PHE A 98 -19.56 4.02 -12.65
CA PHE A 98 -18.81 4.19 -13.91
C PHE A 98 -18.54 2.87 -14.64
N ASN A 99 -19.30 1.81 -14.35
CA ASN A 99 -19.06 0.47 -14.89
C ASN A 99 -19.22 0.46 -16.44
N ASN A 100 -18.11 0.24 -17.14
CA ASN A 100 -17.94 0.34 -18.60
C ASN A 100 -17.86 1.76 -19.20
N GLU A 101 -17.65 2.80 -18.39
CA GLU A 101 -17.47 4.18 -18.86
C GLU A 101 -16.01 4.66 -18.81
N PHE A 102 -15.06 3.73 -18.92
CA PHE A 102 -13.63 4.06 -19.06
C PHE A 102 -12.97 3.14 -20.09
N GLU A 103 -12.09 3.69 -20.91
CA GLU A 103 -11.42 3.02 -22.02
C GLU A 103 -10.09 2.38 -21.58
N ASP A 104 -9.41 2.99 -20.60
CA ASP A 104 -8.11 2.53 -20.12
C ASP A 104 -7.86 2.76 -18.62
N LEU A 105 -6.66 2.41 -18.18
CA LEU A 105 -6.24 2.53 -16.77
C LEU A 105 -6.02 3.99 -16.35
N GLU A 106 -5.66 4.87 -17.29
CA GLU A 106 -5.42 6.29 -17.03
C GLU A 106 -6.73 6.99 -16.72
N GLU A 107 -7.78 6.72 -17.50
CA GLU A 107 -9.14 7.20 -17.23
C GLU A 107 -9.65 6.71 -15.87
N LEU A 108 -9.47 5.41 -15.56
CA LEU A 108 -9.85 4.88 -14.24
C LEU A 108 -9.08 5.56 -13.10
N GLN A 109 -7.79 5.86 -13.30
CA GLN A 109 -7.00 6.59 -12.32
C GLN A 109 -7.50 8.02 -12.14
N ALA A 110 -7.90 8.71 -13.21
CA ALA A 110 -8.50 10.04 -13.16
C ALA A 110 -9.83 10.03 -12.39
N LEU A 111 -10.70 9.03 -12.63
CA LEU A 111 -11.95 8.84 -11.90
C LEU A 111 -11.71 8.63 -10.39
N VAL A 112 -10.72 7.82 -10.03
CA VAL A 112 -10.34 7.60 -8.62
C VAL A 112 -9.82 8.89 -7.97
N GLN A 113 -9.02 9.69 -8.68
CA GLN A 113 -8.55 10.99 -8.20
C GLN A 113 -9.71 11.98 -8.01
N GLN A 114 -10.62 12.07 -8.98
CA GLN A 114 -11.80 12.93 -8.88
C GLN A 114 -12.67 12.53 -7.69
N LEU A 115 -12.91 11.22 -7.49
CA LEU A 115 -13.67 10.73 -6.35
C LEU A 115 -12.99 11.09 -5.02
N MET A 116 -11.66 10.98 -4.94
CA MET A 116 -10.90 11.38 -3.76
C MET A 116 -11.07 12.87 -3.46
N GLU A 117 -10.97 13.73 -4.48
CA GLU A 117 -11.15 15.18 -4.33
C GLU A 117 -12.59 15.52 -3.90
N ASP A 118 -13.59 14.88 -4.48
CA ASP A 118 -15.00 15.06 -4.10
C ASP A 118 -15.26 14.67 -2.63
N LEU A 119 -14.71 13.53 -2.19
CA LEU A 119 -14.85 13.07 -0.81
C LEU A 119 -14.18 13.99 0.21
N ASN A 120 -13.10 14.67 -0.19
CA ASN A 120 -12.33 15.51 0.72
C ASN A 120 -12.79 16.97 0.74
N HIS A 121 -13.33 17.48 -0.37
CA HIS A 121 -13.68 18.90 -0.53
C HIS A 121 -15.18 19.17 -0.62
N LYS A 122 -15.98 18.27 -1.20
CA LYS A 122 -17.42 18.51 -1.42
C LYS A 122 -18.30 17.90 -0.33
N GLU A 123 -17.81 16.88 0.38
CA GLU A 123 -18.56 16.30 1.50
C GLU A 123 -18.29 17.03 2.80
N ILE A 124 -19.31 17.75 3.28
CA ILE A 124 -19.32 18.24 4.65
C ILE A 124 -19.50 17.03 5.57
N SER A 125 -18.57 16.85 6.51
CA SER A 125 -18.71 15.76 7.46
C SER A 125 -19.88 16.04 8.41
N GLN A 126 -20.97 15.29 8.30
CA GLN A 126 -22.18 15.47 9.14
C GLN A 126 -21.92 15.43 10.65
N ALA A 127 -20.81 14.82 11.09
CA ALA A 127 -20.45 14.76 12.50
C ALA A 127 -19.68 16.00 13.01
N ILE A 128 -19.19 16.86 12.11
CA ILE A 128 -18.17 17.89 12.42
C ILE A 128 -18.52 19.26 11.80
N GLY A 129 -19.31 19.31 10.72
CA GLY A 129 -19.80 20.56 10.13
C GLY A 129 -18.84 21.27 9.17
N THR A 130 -17.63 20.75 8.97
CA THR A 130 -16.62 21.27 8.01
C THR A 130 -16.14 20.18 7.04
N SER A 131 -15.42 20.57 5.98
CA SER A 131 -14.83 19.60 5.05
C SER A 131 -13.60 18.89 5.68
N PRO A 132 -13.28 17.65 5.24
CA PRO A 132 -12.06 16.97 5.64
C PRO A 132 -10.76 17.74 5.36
N SER A 133 -10.70 18.51 4.26
CA SER A 133 -9.49 19.26 3.87
C SER A 133 -9.19 20.43 4.80
N GLU A 134 -10.20 21.24 5.15
CA GLU A 134 -10.04 22.39 6.07
C GLU A 134 -9.51 21.97 7.45
N ARG A 135 -9.85 20.75 7.87
CA ARG A 135 -9.36 20.19 9.13
C ARG A 135 -7.95 19.62 9.02
N LEU A 136 -7.55 19.15 7.83
CA LEU A 136 -6.20 18.67 7.61
C LEU A 136 -5.19 19.79 7.88
N ASP A 137 -5.47 21.03 7.49
CA ASP A 137 -4.58 22.17 7.75
C ASP A 137 -4.30 22.38 9.24
N GLN A 138 -5.31 22.13 10.09
CA GLN A 138 -5.16 22.19 11.56
C GLN A 138 -4.41 20.98 12.12
N GLU A 139 -4.61 19.80 11.52
CA GLU A 139 -4.00 18.55 11.98
C GLU A 139 -2.58 18.31 11.42
N ALA A 140 -2.24 18.94 10.30
CA ALA A 140 -0.93 18.85 9.64
C ALA A 140 0.20 19.29 10.57
N LEU A 141 -0.08 20.17 11.53
CA LEU A 141 0.84 20.58 12.59
C LEU A 141 1.33 19.43 13.47
N ASN A 142 0.61 18.31 13.52
CA ASN A 142 0.96 17.12 14.32
C ASN A 142 1.65 16.02 13.49
N LEU A 143 1.83 16.23 12.19
CA LEU A 143 2.52 15.26 11.33
C LEU A 143 4.03 15.37 11.51
N LYS A 144 4.70 14.22 11.50
CA LYS A 144 6.16 14.14 11.59
C LYS A 144 6.77 14.27 10.21
N ALA A 145 7.93 14.90 10.14
CA ALA A 145 8.76 14.86 8.95
C ALA A 145 9.23 13.42 8.66
N PHE A 146 9.49 13.12 7.39
CA PHE A 146 9.96 11.81 6.95
C PHE A 146 10.97 11.96 5.82
N ASP A 147 11.80 10.93 5.62
CA ASP A 147 12.78 10.87 4.55
C ASP A 147 12.24 10.00 3.41
N LEU A 148 11.76 10.64 2.36
CA LEU A 148 11.19 9.93 1.21
C LEU A 148 12.24 9.06 0.48
N GLU A 149 13.49 9.51 0.39
CA GLU A 149 14.55 8.76 -0.30
C GLU A 149 14.90 7.48 0.45
N LEU A 150 14.94 7.55 1.78
CA LEU A 150 15.07 6.37 2.62
C LEU A 150 13.90 5.38 2.39
N LEU A 151 12.66 5.88 2.31
CA LEU A 151 11.48 5.03 2.19
C LEU A 151 11.30 4.43 0.79
N LYS A 152 11.82 5.05 -0.27
CA LYS A 152 11.76 4.53 -1.65
C LYS A 152 12.43 3.17 -1.81
N VAL A 153 13.39 2.81 -0.96
CA VAL A 153 14.06 1.49 -1.00
C VAL A 153 13.07 0.35 -0.75
N TYR A 154 12.00 0.60 0.01
CA TYR A 154 11.01 -0.41 0.34
C TYR A 154 10.01 -0.68 -0.80
N SER A 155 9.66 0.36 -1.57
CA SER A 155 8.74 0.28 -2.71
C SER A 155 9.38 -0.26 -3.99
N GLN A 156 10.70 -0.36 -4.06
CA GLN A 156 11.38 -0.99 -5.17
C GLN A 156 10.96 -2.46 -5.31
N LEU A 157 10.27 -2.79 -6.40
CA LEU A 157 9.91 -4.15 -6.82
C LEU A 157 11.12 -5.05 -7.06
N SER A 158 12.34 -4.50 -6.99
CA SER A 158 13.59 -5.18 -7.24
C SER A 158 14.46 -5.24 -5.98
N VAL A 159 14.06 -6.06 -5.01
CA VAL A 159 15.14 -6.78 -4.33
C VAL A 159 15.64 -7.80 -5.35
N PRO A 160 16.92 -7.74 -5.77
CA PRO A 160 17.49 -8.76 -6.64
C PRO A 160 17.24 -10.13 -6.02
N LEU A 161 16.31 -10.91 -6.60
CA LEU A 161 16.00 -12.23 -6.08
C LEU A 161 17.09 -13.16 -6.56
N THR A 162 17.96 -13.56 -5.65
CA THR A 162 18.99 -14.55 -5.97
C THR A 162 18.35 -15.94 -6.03
N ARG A 163 18.59 -16.65 -7.13
CA ARG A 163 18.12 -18.01 -7.36
C ARG A 163 19.27 -18.89 -7.79
N LYS A 164 19.36 -20.08 -7.19
CA LYS A 164 20.30 -21.11 -7.65
C LYS A 164 19.75 -21.76 -8.91
N VAL A 165 20.59 -21.88 -9.93
CA VAL A 165 20.23 -22.51 -11.20
C VAL A 165 20.14 -24.02 -11.02
N SER A 166 19.03 -24.62 -11.47
CA SER A 166 18.82 -26.07 -11.43
C SER A 166 19.76 -26.82 -12.38
N LYS A 167 19.83 -28.16 -12.24
CA LYS A 167 20.57 -29.01 -13.18
C LYS A 167 20.03 -28.96 -14.62
N GLU A 168 18.78 -28.53 -14.78
CA GLU A 168 18.10 -28.36 -16.07
C GLU A 168 18.37 -26.98 -16.70
N ALA A 169 19.29 -26.19 -16.13
CA ALA A 169 19.56 -24.80 -16.52
C ALA A 169 18.32 -23.88 -16.40
N LEU A 170 17.51 -24.08 -15.36
CA LEU A 170 16.31 -23.30 -15.09
C LEU A 170 16.40 -22.53 -13.77
N VAL A 171 15.72 -21.38 -13.71
CA VAL A 171 15.43 -20.64 -12.47
C VAL A 171 13.94 -20.42 -12.34
N ILE A 172 13.42 -20.54 -11.10
CA ILE A 172 12.02 -20.22 -10.80
C ILE A 172 11.96 -18.77 -10.30
N PHE A 173 11.31 -17.91 -11.07
CA PHE A 173 11.10 -16.49 -10.77
C PHE A 173 9.61 -16.17 -10.91
N GLU A 174 9.02 -15.53 -9.90
CA GLU A 174 7.56 -15.24 -9.85
C GLU A 174 6.65 -16.45 -10.20
N GLY A 175 7.02 -17.65 -9.77
CA GLY A 175 6.25 -18.88 -10.04
C GLY A 175 6.39 -19.44 -11.46
N ARG A 176 7.21 -18.83 -12.32
CA ARG A 176 7.48 -19.28 -13.69
C ARG A 176 8.92 -19.78 -13.81
N LYS A 177 9.14 -20.76 -14.70
CA LYS A 177 10.47 -21.28 -15.02
C LYS A 177 11.08 -20.49 -16.17
N TYR A 178 12.31 -20.04 -16.00
CA TYR A 178 13.09 -19.34 -17.02
C TYR A 178 14.37 -20.09 -17.31
N SER A 179 14.68 -20.25 -18.60
CA SER A 179 15.95 -20.82 -19.05
C SER A 179 17.07 -19.82 -18.87
N VAL A 180 18.21 -20.31 -18.40
CA VAL A 180 19.47 -19.55 -18.29
C VAL A 180 20.58 -20.32 -19.00
N PRO A 181 21.65 -19.64 -19.47
CA PRO A 181 22.78 -20.33 -20.08
C PRO A 181 23.36 -21.43 -19.19
N VAL A 182 23.65 -22.61 -19.76
CA VAL A 182 24.13 -23.81 -19.04
C VAL A 182 25.37 -23.57 -18.19
N LYS A 183 26.20 -22.57 -18.54
CA LYS A 183 27.37 -22.15 -17.75
C LYS A 183 27.02 -21.71 -16.33
N TYR A 184 25.78 -21.33 -16.07
CA TYR A 184 25.31 -20.90 -14.76
C TYR A 184 24.71 -22.04 -13.91
N ILE A 185 24.66 -23.29 -14.40
CA ILE A 185 24.18 -24.44 -13.61
C ILE A 185 24.93 -24.51 -12.27
N GLY A 186 24.18 -24.59 -11.17
CA GLY A 186 24.75 -24.61 -9.81
C GLY A 186 25.21 -23.26 -9.27
N GLN A 187 25.28 -22.21 -10.09
CA GLN A 187 25.57 -20.85 -9.65
C GLN A 187 24.32 -20.14 -9.13
N THR A 188 24.54 -19.07 -8.36
CA THR A 188 23.47 -18.19 -7.89
C THR A 188 23.39 -17.00 -8.82
N VAL A 189 22.23 -16.81 -9.45
CA VAL A 189 21.97 -15.69 -10.37
C VAL A 189 21.00 -14.70 -9.74
N THR A 190 21.16 -13.44 -10.09
CA THR A 190 20.29 -12.35 -9.66
C THR A 190 19.16 -12.17 -10.68
N CYS A 191 17.92 -12.38 -10.26
CA CYS A 191 16.74 -12.13 -11.07
C CYS A 191 16.20 -10.73 -10.77
N ARG A 192 16.01 -9.92 -11.83
CA ARG A 192 15.32 -8.63 -11.76
C ARG A 192 14.18 -8.60 -12.77
N LYS A 193 13.02 -8.14 -12.35
CA LYS A 193 11.93 -7.82 -13.27
C LYS A 193 12.29 -6.50 -13.95
N ARG A 194 12.38 -6.51 -15.27
CA ARG A 194 12.52 -5.28 -16.04
C ARG A 194 11.12 -4.69 -16.19
N THR A 195 10.79 -3.68 -15.39
CA THR A 195 9.67 -2.79 -15.70
C THR A 195 10.04 -2.04 -16.99
N ARG A 196 9.20 -2.15 -18.02
CA ARG A 196 9.27 -1.17 -19.11
C ARG A 196 8.82 0.15 -18.49
N GLY A 197 9.71 1.15 -18.50
CA GLY A 197 9.28 2.53 -18.30
C GLY A 197 8.44 3.00 -19.49
N PRO A 198 7.76 4.16 -19.38
CA PRO A 198 7.02 4.75 -20.49
C PRO A 198 7.87 4.88 -21.75
#